data_AF-A0A0K2GIL0-F1
#
_entry.id   AF-A0A0K2GIL0-F1
#
_cell.length_a   1.000
_cell.length_b   1.000
_cell.length_c   1.000
_cell.angle_alpha   90.00
_cell.angle_beta   90.00
_cell.angle_gamma   90.00
#
_symmetry.space_group_name_H-M   'P 1'
#
loop_
_entity.id
_entity.type
_entity.pdbx_description
1 polymer ?
#
loop_
_entity_poly.entity_id
_entity_poly.type
_entity_poly.pdbx_seq_one_letter_code
_entity_poly.pdbx_strand_id
1 'polypeptide(L)'
;MNQEQFRQFWEQLQAPLKAKWDKITETDLQDIAGDLGKFSLVLERRYGAAQKDEVRTWADRRYCHWSGNYIGYADPKPTPAS
;
A
#
# COMPACT_ATOMS: atom_id res chain seq x y z
N MET A 1 -0.32 -4.11 9.08
CA MET A 1 -0.16 -5.51 8.64
C MET A 1 1.29 -5.97 8.86
N ASN A 2 1.48 -7.25 9.20
CA ASN A 2 2.79 -7.90 9.31
C ASN A 2 3.21 -8.56 7.98
N GLN A 3 4.40 -9.18 7.93
CA GLN A 3 4.95 -9.81 6.73
C GLN A 3 4.07 -10.93 6.16
N GLU A 4 3.51 -11.80 7.00
CA GLU A 4 2.66 -12.91 6.56
C GLU A 4 1.36 -12.40 5.92
N GLN A 5 0.72 -11.44 6.60
CA GLN A 5 -0.49 -10.76 6.12
C GLN A 5 -0.25 -10.04 4.78
N PHE A 6 0.89 -9.34 4.67
CA PHE A 6 1.26 -8.65 3.43
C PHE A 6 1.46 -9.64 2.27
N ARG A 7 2.14 -10.77 2.52
CA ARG A 7 2.34 -11.81 1.51
C ARG A 7 1.03 -12.40 1.01
N GLN A 8 0.08 -12.69 1.91
CA GLN A 8 -1.24 -13.21 1.53
C GLN A 8 -2.07 -12.19 0.74
N PHE A 9 -1.97 -10.91 1.09
CA PHE A 9 -2.71 -9.84 0.43
C PHE A 9 -2.08 -9.38 -0.89
N TRP A 10 -0.82 -9.76 -1.15
CA TRP A 10 -0.01 -9.20 -2.23
C TRP A 10 -0.68 -9.28 -3.61
N GLU A 11 -1.24 -10.43 -3.97
CA GLU A 11 -1.93 -10.62 -5.26
C GLU A 11 -3.08 -9.62 -5.46
N GLN A 12 -3.81 -9.31 -4.39
CA GLN A 12 -4.94 -8.37 -4.41
C GLN A 12 -4.51 -6.90 -4.34
N LEU A 13 -3.25 -6.64 -3.95
CA LEU A 13 -2.69 -5.30 -3.83
C LEU A 13 -2.03 -4.80 -5.13
N GLN A 14 -1.51 -5.69 -5.98
CA GLN A 14 -0.69 -5.33 -7.15
C GLN A 14 -1.35 -4.36 -8.13
N ALA A 15 -2.48 -4.75 -8.73
CA ALA A 15 -3.21 -3.91 -9.68
C ALA A 15 -3.61 -2.52 -9.12
N PRO A 16 -4.21 -2.42 -7.92
CA PRO A 16 -4.60 -1.14 -7.34
C PRO A 16 -3.41 -0.30 -6.86
N LEU A 17 -2.31 -0.94 -6.44
CA LEU A 17 -1.07 -0.24 -6.12
C LEU A 17 -0.53 0.46 -7.38
N LYS A 18 -0.42 -0.26 -8.50
CA LYS A 18 0.02 0.30 -9.79
C LYS A 18 -0.93 1.38 -10.32
N ALA A 19 -2.24 1.18 -10.18
CA ALA A 19 -3.25 2.13 -10.67
C ALA A 19 -3.29 3.46 -9.89
N LYS A 20 -3.05 3.43 -8.57
CA LYS A 20 -3.10 4.64 -7.72
C LYS A 20 -1.76 5.38 -7.69
N TRP A 21 -0.64 4.66 -7.81
CA TRP A 21 0.70 5.18 -7.54
C TRP A 21 1.57 5.11 -8.80
N ASP A 22 1.50 6.15 -9.62
CA ASP A 22 2.10 6.24 -10.97
C ASP A 22 3.59 5.88 -11.07
N LYS A 23 4.39 6.13 -10.02
CA LYS A 23 5.82 5.77 -10.02
C LYS A 23 6.10 4.28 -9.74
N ILE A 24 5.07 3.48 -9.42
CA ILE A 24 5.21 2.03 -9.24
C ILE A 24 5.11 1.36 -10.60
N THR A 25 6.19 0.70 -11.00
CA THR A 25 6.29 -0.03 -12.26
C THR A 25 6.01 -1.52 -12.07
N GLU A 26 5.83 -2.24 -13.18
CA GLU A 26 5.68 -3.69 -13.14
C GLU A 26 6.93 -4.39 -12.58
N THR A 27 8.12 -3.88 -12.91
CA THR A 27 9.39 -4.37 -12.35
C THR A 27 9.45 -4.20 -10.84
N ASP A 28 8.91 -3.10 -10.30
CA ASP A 28 8.84 -2.91 -8.85
C ASP A 28 7.92 -3.95 -8.19
N LEU A 29 6.76 -4.25 -8.79
CA LEU A 29 5.86 -5.29 -8.28
C LEU A 29 6.55 -6.66 -8.26
N GLN A 30 7.29 -6.98 -9.32
CA GLN A 30 8.07 -8.22 -9.40
C GLN A 30 9.19 -8.27 -8.35
N ASP A 31 9.88 -7.15 -8.07
CA ASP A 31 10.88 -7.11 -7.02
C ASP A 31 10.26 -7.31 -5.63
N ILE A 32 9.14 -6.63 -5.36
CA ILE A 32 8.43 -6.69 -4.07
C ILE A 32 7.98 -8.11 -3.75
N ALA A 33 7.32 -8.81 -4.68
CA ALA A 33 6.96 -10.22 -4.55
C ALA A 33 6.34 -10.65 -3.19
N GLY A 34 5.53 -9.78 -2.58
CA GLY A 34 4.91 -10.05 -1.26
C GLY A 34 5.87 -9.95 -0.07
N ASP A 35 7.04 -9.33 -0.24
CA ASP A 35 8.00 -9.02 0.81
C ASP A 35 7.84 -7.57 1.28
N LEU A 36 7.52 -7.40 2.57
CA LEU A 36 7.24 -6.10 3.18
C LEU A 36 8.50 -5.24 3.33
N GLY A 37 9.67 -5.87 3.45
CA GLY A 37 10.96 -5.19 3.49
C GLY A 37 11.28 -4.56 2.13
N LYS A 38 11.19 -5.35 1.06
CA LYS A 38 11.36 -4.88 -0.32
C LYS A 38 10.32 -3.85 -0.71
N PHE A 39 9.07 -4.03 -0.28
CA PHE A 39 8.04 -3.00 -0.43
C PHE A 39 8.52 -1.66 0.14
N SER A 40 9.01 -1.65 1.37
CA SER A 40 9.52 -0.42 2.01
C SER A 40 10.70 0.20 1.24
N LEU A 41 11.64 -0.63 0.75
CA LEU A 41 12.79 -0.19 -0.03
C LEU A 41 12.38 0.40 -1.40
N VAL A 42 11.45 -0.24 -2.10
CA VAL A 42 10.90 0.26 -3.36
C VAL A 42 10.18 1.59 -3.16
N LEU A 43 9.34 1.68 -2.13
CA LEU A 43 8.65 2.93 -1.83
C LEU A 43 9.63 4.08 -1.55
N GLU A 44 10.69 3.81 -0.77
CA GLU A 44 11.74 4.79 -0.53
C GLU A 44 12.46 5.21 -1.81
N ARG A 45 12.79 4.27 -2.71
CA ARG A 45 13.43 4.58 -4.00
C ARG A 45 12.55 5.42 -4.92
N ARG A 46 11.23 5.15 -4.97
CA ARG A 46 10.29 5.82 -5.88
C ARG A 46 9.74 7.14 -5.35
N TYR A 47 9.51 7.21 -4.04
CA TYR A 47 8.77 8.29 -3.39
C TYR A 47 9.55 9.02 -2.29
N GLY A 48 10.70 8.49 -1.88
CA GLY A 48 11.50 9.07 -0.80
C GLY A 48 10.85 8.94 0.58
N ALA A 49 11.51 9.48 1.59
CA ALA A 49 11.05 9.40 2.98
C ALA A 49 9.73 10.14 3.24
N ALA A 50 9.43 11.20 2.48
CA ALA A 50 8.25 12.03 2.73
C ALA A 50 6.92 11.36 2.30
N GLN A 51 6.93 10.56 1.23
CA GLN A 51 5.69 10.00 0.65
C GLN A 51 5.57 8.48 0.79
N LYS A 52 6.65 7.75 1.13
CA LYS A 52 6.59 6.30 1.35
C LYS A 52 5.57 5.90 2.43
N ASP A 53 5.44 6.69 3.48
CA ASP A 53 4.50 6.42 4.58
C ASP A 53 3.03 6.59 4.18
N GLU A 54 2.74 7.47 3.21
CA GLU A 54 1.40 7.63 2.64
C GLU A 54 0.99 6.38 1.87
N VAL A 55 1.89 5.84 1.03
CA VAL A 55 1.67 4.61 0.27
C VAL A 55 1.49 3.41 1.21
N ARG A 56 2.33 3.32 2.25
CA ARG A 56 2.26 2.27 3.26
C ARG A 56 0.94 2.32 4.03
N THR A 57 0.53 3.50 4.48
CA THR A 57 -0.74 3.71 5.19
C THR A 57 -1.93 3.36 4.30
N TRP A 58 -1.89 3.75 3.02
CA TRP A 58 -2.93 3.39 2.07
C TRP A 58 -3.04 1.87 1.86
N ALA A 59 -1.90 1.18 1.72
CA ALA A 59 -1.89 -0.28 1.59
C ALA A 59 -2.45 -0.97 2.84
N ASP A 60 -2.14 -0.47 4.03
CA ASP A 60 -2.62 -1.00 5.31
C ASP A 60 -4.14 -0.87 5.45
N ARG A 61 -4.70 0.30 5.10
CA ARG A 61 -6.17 0.51 5.07
C ARG A 61 -6.85 -0.46 4.12
N ARG A 62 -6.25 -0.70 2.97
CA ARG A 62 -6.80 -1.62 1.96
C ARG A 62 -6.76 -3.07 2.45
N TYR A 63 -5.72 -3.45 3.18
CA TYR A 63 -5.65 -4.73 3.88
C TYR A 63 -6.75 -4.86 4.95
N CYS A 64 -6.99 -3.84 5.77
CA CYS A 64 -8.08 -3.87 6.77
C CYS A 64 -9.45 -4.07 6.13
N HIS A 65 -9.69 -3.43 4.99
CA HIS A 65 -10.93 -3.64 4.21
C HIS A 65 -11.00 -5.06 3.64
N TRP A 66 -9.92 -5.56 3.05
CA TRP A 66 -9.86 -6.89 2.44
C TRP A 66 -9.99 -8.04 3.44
N SER A 67 -9.35 -7.93 4.60
CA SER A 67 -9.31 -9.00 5.62
C SER A 67 -10.58 -9.10 6.47
N GLY A 68 -11.55 -8.19 6.28
CA GLY A 68 -12.74 -8.09 7.13
C GLY A 68 -12.44 -7.61 8.56
N ASN A 69 -11.18 -7.31 8.89
CA ASN A 69 -10.74 -6.80 10.19
C ASN A 69 -10.84 -5.26 10.25
N TYR A 70 -11.96 -4.71 9.79
CA TYR A 70 -12.19 -3.26 9.81
C TYR A 70 -12.65 -2.82 11.21
N ILE A 71 -11.73 -2.79 12.16
CA ILE A 71 -11.95 -2.10 13.44
C ILE A 71 -11.61 -0.61 13.23
N GLY A 72 -12.63 0.14 12.80
CA GLY A 72 -12.82 1.59 12.94
C GLY A 72 -11.58 2.49 12.98
N TYR A 73 -11.13 2.94 11.81
CA TYR A 73 -10.65 4.31 11.67
C TYR A 73 -11.61 5.00 10.70
N ALA A 74 -12.38 5.96 11.20
CA ALA A 74 -13.24 6.78 10.35
C ALA A 74 -12.37 7.42 9.27
N ASP A 75 -12.75 7.24 8.00
CA ASP A 75 -12.15 7.99 6.90
C ASP A 75 -12.13 9.48 7.28
N PRO A 76 -11.01 10.20 7.08
CA PRO A 76 -11.04 11.65 7.19
C PRO A 76 -12.15 12.13 6.26
N LYS A 77 -13.16 12.80 6.83
CA LYS A 77 -14.31 13.31 6.08
C LYS A 77 -13.77 14.03 4.84
N PRO A 78 -14.32 13.77 3.64
CA PRO A 78 -13.91 14.51 2.46
C PRO A 78 -14.06 15.99 2.78
N THR A 79 -12.96 16.74 2.69
CA THR A 79 -13.01 18.20 2.72
C THR A 79 -13.86 18.62 1.53
N PRO A 80 -15.01 19.27 1.73
CA PRO A 80 -15.76 19.79 0.61
C PRO A 80 -14.85 20.76 -0.14
N ALA A 81 -14.69 20.54 -1.45
CA ALA A 81 -13.99 21.46 -2.32
C ALA A 81 -14.64 22.85 -2.16
N SER A 82 -13.84 23.83 -1.73
CA SER A 82 -14.21 25.25 -1.73
C SER A 82 -14.02 25.85 -3.11
#